data_AF-A0A9C8N134-F1
#
_entry.id   AF-A0A9C8N134-F1
#
_cell.length_a   1.000
_cell.length_b   1.000
_cell.length_c   1.000
_cell.angle_alpha   90.00
_cell.angle_beta   90.00
_cell.angle_gamma   90.00
#
_symmetry.space_group_name_H-M   'P 1'
#
loop_
_entity.id
_entity.type
_entity.pdbx_description
1 polymer ?
#
loop_
_entity_poly.entity_id
_entity_poly.type
_entity_poly.pdbx_seq_one_letter_code
_entity_poly.pdbx_strand_id
1 'polypeptide(L)'
;MVYLALSVLSSSFIFVVFKLFTRYKVETLFAIIVNYVVACSVGLYFYKGTVALHEVPEKPWFLGTVTLGILFIVIFNLIAATAQNVGVSVASVATKMSLVVPVLFGVIVYHEQLGVLKVVGILLALAAVYFASAKEKSVNFKKASLLLPLSVFLG
;
A
#
# COMPACT_ATOMS: atom_id res chain seq x y z
N MET A 1 -2.11 -17.24 -12.34
CA MET A 1 -0.68 -16.88 -12.14
C MET A 1 -0.27 -15.61 -12.87
N VAL A 2 -0.68 -15.40 -14.13
CA VAL A 2 -0.38 -14.15 -14.87
C VAL A 2 -0.86 -12.89 -14.13
N TYR A 3 -2.09 -12.89 -13.59
CA TYR A 3 -2.60 -11.75 -12.81
C TYR A 3 -1.77 -11.44 -11.55
N LEU A 4 -1.27 -12.46 -10.86
CA LEU A 4 -0.41 -12.30 -9.70
C LEU A 4 0.93 -11.67 -10.10
N ALA A 5 1.55 -12.14 -11.18
CA ALA A 5 2.79 -11.58 -11.69
C ALA A 5 2.61 -10.11 -12.11
N LEU A 6 1.55 -9.78 -12.84
CA LEU A 6 1.23 -8.40 -13.22
C LEU A 6 0.95 -7.50 -12.02
N SER A 7 0.28 -8.03 -10.99
CA SER A 7 0.04 -7.31 -9.74
C SER A 7 1.37 -6.99 -9.04
N VAL A 8 2.26 -7.98 -8.87
CA VAL A 8 3.57 -7.80 -8.23
C VAL A 8 4.45 -6.81 -9.00
N LEU A 9 4.46 -6.90 -10.34
CA LEU A 9 5.21 -5.97 -11.18
C LEU A 9 4.69 -4.55 -11.04
N SER A 10 3.36 -4.36 -11.16
CA SER A 10 2.72 -3.06 -11.04
C SER A 10 2.95 -2.43 -9.66
N SER A 11 2.75 -3.22 -8.58
CA SER A 11 2.93 -2.75 -7.20
C SER A 11 4.39 -2.42 -6.89
N SER A 12 5.35 -3.09 -7.53
CA SER A 12 6.77 -2.76 -7.36
C SER A 12 7.18 -1.53 -8.18
N PHE A 13 6.60 -1.38 -9.37
CA PHE A 13 6.91 -0.28 -10.29
C PHE A 13 6.47 1.09 -9.75
N ILE A 14 5.40 1.15 -8.94
CA ILE A 14 4.89 2.40 -8.40
C ILE A 14 5.92 3.19 -7.58
N PHE A 15 6.80 2.49 -6.85
CA PHE A 15 7.87 3.13 -6.09
C PHE A 15 8.93 3.78 -6.99
N VAL A 16 9.19 3.17 -8.16
CA VAL A 16 10.08 3.74 -9.17
C VAL A 16 9.44 5.01 -9.75
N VAL A 17 8.14 4.96 -10.06
CA VAL A 17 7.37 6.12 -10.56
C VAL A 17 7.41 7.29 -9.57
N PHE A 18 7.18 7.06 -8.27
CA PHE A 18 7.30 8.12 -7.26
C PHE A 18 8.69 8.74 -7.18
N LYS A 19 9.75 7.95 -7.37
CA LYS A 19 11.12 8.48 -7.46
C LYS A 19 11.32 9.33 -8.71
N LEU A 20 10.72 8.92 -9.84
CA LEU A 20 10.77 9.68 -11.08
C LEU A 20 10.01 11.00 -10.97
N PHE A 21 8.92 11.08 -10.18
CA PHE A 21 8.24 12.35 -9.93
C PHE A 21 9.19 13.40 -9.36
N THR A 22 10.08 13.04 -8.44
CA THR A 22 11.11 13.95 -7.92
C THR A 22 12.09 14.38 -9.02
N ARG A 23 12.50 13.46 -9.90
CA ARG A 23 13.44 13.76 -11.00
C ARG A 23 12.84 14.70 -12.03
N TYR A 24 11.57 14.49 -12.38
CA TYR A 24 10.85 15.27 -13.39
C TYR A 24 10.06 16.44 -12.80
N LYS A 25 10.20 16.71 -11.50
CA LYS A 25 9.48 17.77 -10.77
C LYS A 25 7.96 17.70 -10.95
N VAL A 26 7.42 16.48 -10.94
CA VAL A 26 5.97 16.24 -10.96
C VAL A 26 5.43 16.39 -9.55
N GLU A 27 4.41 17.23 -9.41
CA GLU A 27 3.69 17.38 -8.15
C GLU A 27 2.94 16.08 -7.79
N THR A 28 3.37 15.47 -6.68
CA THR A 28 2.94 14.12 -6.28
C THR A 28 1.45 14.04 -6.00
N LEU A 29 0.88 15.07 -5.38
CA LEU A 29 -0.55 15.14 -5.07
C LEU A 29 -1.41 15.06 -6.32
N PHE A 30 -1.09 15.87 -7.34
CA PHE A 30 -1.82 15.87 -8.61
C PHE A 30 -1.68 14.53 -9.34
N ALA A 31 -0.49 13.92 -9.32
CA ALA A 31 -0.31 12.60 -9.91
C ALA A 31 -1.16 11.52 -9.22
N ILE A 32 -1.30 11.57 -7.89
CA ILE A 32 -2.18 10.65 -7.15
C ILE A 32 -3.65 10.91 -7.48
N ILE A 33 -4.08 12.18 -7.55
CA ILE A 33 -5.46 12.52 -7.95
C ILE A 33 -5.78 11.99 -9.35
N VAL A 34 -4.88 12.18 -10.32
CA VAL A 34 -5.05 11.66 -11.68
C VAL A 34 -5.11 10.13 -11.69
N ASN A 35 -4.25 9.45 -10.92
CA ASN A 35 -4.31 7.99 -10.78
C ASN A 35 -5.69 7.51 -10.30
N TYR A 36 -6.34 8.23 -9.38
CA TYR A 36 -7.68 7.91 -8.90
C TYR A 36 -8.75 8.07 -9.98
N VAL A 37 -8.68 9.16 -10.74
CA VAL A 37 -9.61 9.38 -11.86
C VAL A 37 -9.46 8.27 -12.90
N VAL A 38 -8.22 7.88 -13.22
CA VAL A 38 -7.95 6.76 -14.13
C VAL A 38 -8.50 5.45 -13.56
N ALA A 39 -8.23 5.12 -12.29
CA ALA A 39 -8.70 3.90 -11.67
C ALA A 39 -10.24 3.81 -11.63
N CYS A 40 -10.92 4.90 -11.29
CA CYS A 40 -12.38 5.00 -11.33
C CYS A 40 -12.90 4.79 -12.75
N SER A 41 -12.31 5.47 -13.74
CA SER A 41 -12.73 5.39 -15.14
C SER A 41 -12.57 3.97 -15.71
N VAL A 42 -11.42 3.35 -15.44
CA VAL A 42 -11.14 1.95 -15.83
C VAL A 42 -12.10 0.99 -15.11
N GLY A 43 -12.36 1.22 -13.83
CA GLY A 43 -13.32 0.43 -13.05
C GLY A 43 -14.73 0.47 -13.62
N LEU A 44 -15.23 1.68 -13.94
CA LEU A 44 -16.53 1.88 -14.58
C LEU A 44 -16.58 1.28 -15.99
N TYR A 45 -15.48 1.37 -16.75
CA TYR A 45 -15.41 0.80 -18.10
C TYR A 45 -15.52 -0.73 -18.11
N PHE A 46 -14.88 -1.41 -17.15
CA PHE A 46 -14.93 -2.87 -17.05
C PHE A 46 -16.14 -3.39 -16.25
N TYR A 47 -16.85 -2.53 -15.53
CA TYR A 47 -18.04 -2.91 -14.78
C TYR A 47 -19.19 -3.26 -15.73
N LYS A 48 -19.69 -4.49 -15.63
CA LYS A 48 -20.76 -5.01 -16.51
C LYS A 48 -22.17 -4.82 -15.96
N GLY A 49 -22.30 -4.31 -14.73
CA GLY A 49 -23.59 -4.11 -14.07
C GLY A 49 -24.18 -2.72 -14.34
N THR A 50 -25.40 -2.50 -13.86
CA THR A 50 -25.99 -1.17 -13.82
C THR A 50 -25.42 -0.38 -12.65
N VAL A 51 -25.05 0.88 -12.91
CA VAL A 51 -24.56 1.79 -11.87
C VAL A 51 -25.74 2.64 -11.39
N ALA A 52 -26.42 2.17 -10.34
CA ALA A 52 -27.48 2.93 -9.69
C ALA A 52 -26.87 3.86 -8.62
N LEU A 53 -26.38 5.04 -9.04
CA LEU A 53 -25.69 5.98 -8.14
C LEU A 53 -26.51 6.39 -6.92
N HIS A 54 -27.84 6.43 -7.05
CA HIS A 54 -28.74 6.78 -5.95
C HIS A 54 -28.80 5.70 -4.86
N GLU A 55 -28.55 4.43 -5.18
CA GLU A 55 -28.55 3.33 -4.20
C GLU A 55 -27.20 3.17 -3.49
N VAL A 56 -26.13 3.76 -4.04
CA VAL A 56 -24.77 3.58 -3.53
C VAL A 56 -24.62 4.01 -2.06
N PRO A 57 -25.16 5.17 -1.63
CA PRO A 57 -25.06 5.59 -0.22
C PRO A 57 -25.79 4.66 0.77
N GLU A 58 -26.78 3.91 0.31
CA GLU A 58 -27.57 2.99 1.14
C GLU A 58 -26.87 1.64 1.33
N LYS A 59 -25.82 1.34 0.56
CA LYS A 59 -25.13 0.06 0.68
C LYS A 59 -24.31 0.02 1.96
N PRO A 60 -24.27 -1.13 2.67
CA PRO A 60 -23.57 -1.28 3.96
C PRO A 60 -22.06 -1.05 3.85
N TRP A 61 -21.48 -1.22 2.67
CA TRP A 61 -20.05 -0.99 2.40
C TRP A 61 -19.71 0.48 2.09
N PHE A 62 -20.70 1.36 1.89
CA PHE A 62 -20.47 2.73 1.42
C PHE A 62 -19.51 3.50 2.32
N LEU A 63 -19.82 3.57 3.62
CA LEU A 63 -18.99 4.26 4.60
C LEU A 63 -17.56 3.69 4.63
N GLY A 64 -17.43 2.35 4.59
CA GLY A 64 -16.12 1.69 4.53
C GLY A 64 -15.31 2.11 3.30
N THR A 65 -15.93 2.17 2.12
CA THR A 65 -15.25 2.60 0.88
C THR A 65 -14.86 4.07 0.88
N VAL A 66 -15.68 4.94 1.48
CA VAL A 66 -15.36 6.38 1.63
C VAL A 66 -14.15 6.55 2.56
N THR A 67 -14.16 5.91 3.73
CA THR A 67 -13.03 5.93 4.66
C THR A 67 -11.76 5.37 4.01
N LEU A 68 -11.87 4.26 3.28
CA LEU A 68 -10.74 3.66 2.57
C LEU A 68 -10.18 4.58 1.49
N GLY A 69 -11.04 5.28 0.74
CA GLY A 69 -10.63 6.28 -0.25
C GLY A 69 -9.82 7.42 0.37
N ILE A 70 -10.27 7.95 1.51
CA ILE A 70 -9.54 9.00 2.25
C ILE A 70 -8.18 8.47 2.74
N LEU A 71 -8.18 7.32 3.42
CA LEU A 71 -6.96 6.71 3.94
C LEU A 71 -5.94 6.43 2.84
N PHE A 72 -6.39 5.96 1.69
CA PHE A 72 -5.49 5.61 0.60
C PHE A 72 -4.78 6.84 0.03
N ILE A 73 -5.43 8.00 -0.11
CA ILE A 73 -4.73 9.24 -0.53
C ILE A 73 -3.68 9.64 0.51
N VAL A 74 -4.03 9.59 1.79
CA VAL A 74 -3.12 9.93 2.89
C VAL A 74 -1.90 9.00 2.88
N ILE A 75 -2.12 7.69 2.84
CA ILE A 75 -1.06 6.68 2.86
C ILE A 75 -0.18 6.79 1.61
N PHE A 76 -0.74 7.01 0.43
CA PHE A 76 0.06 7.17 -0.79
C PHE A 76 0.99 8.39 -0.72
N ASN A 77 0.51 9.51 -0.18
CA ASN A 77 1.36 10.68 0.04
C ASN A 77 2.44 10.40 1.10
N LEU A 78 2.12 9.65 2.17
CA LEU A 78 3.11 9.24 3.17
C LEU A 78 4.17 8.30 2.59
N ILE A 79 3.77 7.34 1.74
CA ILE A 79 4.68 6.44 1.03
C ILE A 79 5.60 7.25 0.11
N ALA A 80 5.04 8.18 -0.66
CA ALA A 80 5.83 9.04 -1.55
C ALA A 80 6.80 9.91 -0.75
N ALA A 81 6.33 10.58 0.31
CA ALA A 81 7.17 11.39 1.19
C ALA A 81 8.29 10.54 1.83
N THR A 82 7.99 9.31 2.26
CA THR A 82 9.01 8.39 2.81
C THR A 82 10.01 7.98 1.75
N ALA A 83 9.56 7.64 0.54
CA ALA A 83 10.42 7.24 -0.57
C ALA A 83 11.36 8.37 -1.02
N GLN A 84 10.87 9.60 -0.97
CA GLN A 84 11.60 10.80 -1.38
C GLN A 84 12.58 11.30 -0.31
N ASN A 85 12.16 11.35 0.96
CA ASN A 85 12.97 11.92 2.06
C ASN A 85 13.88 10.91 2.74
N VAL A 86 13.45 9.65 2.86
CA VAL A 86 14.15 8.59 3.61
C VAL A 86 14.69 7.50 2.68
N GLY A 87 14.14 7.44 1.46
CA GLY A 87 14.60 6.59 0.38
C GLY A 87 13.63 5.45 0.06
N VAL A 88 13.62 5.04 -1.21
CA VAL A 88 12.73 3.99 -1.75
C VAL A 88 12.85 2.66 -1.00
N SER A 89 14.05 2.33 -0.52
CA SER A 89 14.27 1.11 0.27
C SER A 89 13.40 1.13 1.52
N VAL A 90 13.47 2.21 2.32
CA VAL A 90 12.76 2.34 3.61
C VAL A 90 11.25 2.39 3.40
N ALA A 91 10.78 3.11 2.38
CA ALA A 91 9.36 3.11 2.02
C ALA A 91 8.86 1.71 1.65
N SER A 92 9.64 0.95 0.88
CA SER A 92 9.31 -0.43 0.52
C SER A 92 9.30 -1.36 1.74
N VAL A 93 10.25 -1.18 2.68
CA VAL A 93 10.28 -1.93 3.95
C VAL A 93 9.02 -1.68 4.76
N ALA A 94 8.70 -0.41 5.03
CA ALA A 94 7.57 -0.03 5.88
C ALA A 94 6.25 -0.57 5.30
N THR A 95 6.07 -0.45 3.99
CA THR A 95 4.89 -0.97 3.28
C THR A 95 4.79 -2.49 3.37
N LYS A 96 5.90 -3.22 3.18
CA LYS A 96 5.90 -4.69 3.23
C LYS A 96 5.73 -5.22 4.65
N MET A 97 6.23 -4.50 5.65
CA MET A 97 6.04 -4.86 7.06
C MET A 97 4.59 -4.71 7.51
N SER A 98 3.80 -3.83 6.87
CA SER A 98 2.36 -3.70 7.12
C SER A 98 1.61 -5.03 6.92
N LEU A 99 2.18 -6.03 6.22
CA LEU A 99 1.65 -7.40 6.10
C LEU A 99 1.25 -8.04 7.45
N VAL A 100 1.90 -7.65 8.55
CA VAL A 100 1.54 -8.12 9.89
C VAL A 100 0.10 -7.75 10.25
N VAL A 101 -0.36 -6.54 9.89
CA VAL A 101 -1.68 -6.02 10.23
C VAL A 101 -2.83 -6.85 9.63
N PRO A 102 -2.91 -7.08 8.30
CA PRO A 102 -3.97 -7.91 7.72
C PRO A 102 -3.88 -9.37 8.14
N VAL A 103 -2.70 -9.90 8.44
CA VAL A 103 -2.55 -11.26 9.00
C VAL A 103 -3.19 -11.34 10.40
N LEU A 104 -2.86 -10.40 11.29
CA LEU A 104 -3.48 -10.34 12.62
C LEU A 104 -4.99 -10.11 12.52
N PHE A 105 -5.44 -9.25 11.61
CA PHE A 105 -6.86 -9.01 11.38
C PHE A 105 -7.59 -10.28 10.90
N GLY A 106 -7.01 -11.05 9.97
CA GLY A 106 -7.53 -12.35 9.53
C GLY A 106 -7.72 -13.33 10.68
N VAL A 107 -6.71 -13.44 11.54
CA VAL A 107 -6.74 -14.37 12.68
C VAL A 107 -7.73 -13.94 13.76
N ILE A 108 -7.76 -12.65 14.10
CA ILE A 108 -8.58 -12.13 15.21
C ILE A 108 -10.03 -11.95 14.79
N VAL A 109 -10.28 -11.27 13.66
CA VAL A 109 -11.62 -10.84 13.24
C VAL A 109 -12.35 -11.92 12.44
N TYR A 110 -11.64 -12.60 11.54
CA TYR A 110 -12.21 -13.70 10.76
C TYR A 110 -12.03 -15.07 11.42
N HIS A 111 -11.47 -15.12 12.63
CA HIS A 111 -11.20 -16.34 13.40
C HIS A 111 -10.46 -17.40 12.56
N GLU A 112 -9.55 -16.94 11.70
CA GLU A 112 -8.90 -17.83 10.74
C GLU A 112 -7.98 -18.83 11.46
N GLN A 113 -8.26 -20.12 11.26
CA GLN A 113 -7.42 -21.17 11.85
C GLN A 113 -6.05 -21.21 11.17
N LEU A 114 -5.02 -21.01 12.00
CA LEU A 114 -3.62 -21.08 11.60
C LEU A 114 -3.12 -22.52 11.70
N GLY A 115 -3.20 -23.25 10.58
CA GLY A 115 -2.48 -24.53 10.45
C GLY A 115 -0.96 -24.32 10.39
N VAL A 116 -0.21 -25.39 10.62
CA VAL A 116 1.27 -25.38 10.64
C VAL A 116 1.87 -24.74 9.37
N LEU A 117 1.32 -25.07 8.18
CA LEU A 117 1.76 -24.50 6.91
C LEU A 117 1.58 -22.98 6.83
N LYS A 118 0.46 -22.44 7.35
CA LYS A 118 0.20 -20.99 7.36
C LYS A 118 1.20 -20.28 8.26
N VAL A 119 1.48 -20.84 9.44
CA VAL A 119 2.45 -20.28 10.39
C VAL A 119 3.85 -20.24 9.76
N VAL A 120 4.29 -21.35 9.16
CA VAL A 120 5.59 -21.39 8.46
C VAL A 120 5.64 -20.39 7.31
N GLY A 121 4.56 -20.28 6.52
CA GLY A 121 4.45 -19.30 5.45
C GLY A 121 4.55 -17.85 5.94
N ILE A 122 3.88 -17.51 7.05
CA ILE A 122 3.95 -16.18 7.67
C ILE A 122 5.37 -15.90 8.16
N LEU A 123 6.01 -16.85 8.85
CA LEU A 123 7.39 -16.69 9.33
C LEU A 123 8.38 -16.48 8.18
N LEU A 124 8.24 -17.25 7.09
CA LEU A 124 9.05 -17.10 5.89
C LEU A 124 8.80 -15.75 5.20
N ALA A 125 7.55 -15.30 5.13
CA ALA A 125 7.22 -14.00 4.57
C ALA A 125 7.86 -12.87 5.40
N LEU A 126 7.75 -12.91 6.73
CA LEU A 126 8.39 -11.92 7.61
C LEU A 126 9.91 -11.93 7.48
N ALA A 127 10.54 -13.11 7.41
CA ALA A 127 11.97 -13.24 7.17
C ALA A 127 12.38 -12.67 5.81
N ALA A 128 11.62 -12.95 4.75
CA ALA A 128 11.87 -12.41 3.42
C ALA A 128 11.75 -10.88 3.39
N VAL A 129 10.75 -10.32 4.07
CA VAL A 129 10.64 -8.85 4.20
C VAL A 129 11.84 -8.31 4.96
N TYR A 130 12.27 -8.93 6.06
CA TYR A 130 13.44 -8.50 6.81
C TYR A 130 14.72 -8.49 5.95
N PHE A 131 15.03 -9.59 5.24
CA PHE A 131 16.23 -9.66 4.41
C PHE A 131 16.18 -8.74 3.18
N ALA A 132 15.01 -8.55 2.57
CA ALA A 132 14.83 -7.57 1.49
C ALA A 132 14.99 -6.11 1.98
N SER A 133 14.91 -5.90 3.29
CA SER A 133 14.89 -4.61 3.95
C SER A 133 16.23 -4.25 4.63
N ALA A 134 17.00 -5.26 5.02
CA ALA A 134 18.29 -5.10 5.67
C ALA A 134 19.32 -4.50 4.70
N LYS A 135 19.89 -3.34 5.05
CA LYS A 135 21.02 -2.72 4.36
C LYS A 135 22.21 -2.58 5.30
N GLU A 136 23.41 -2.76 4.74
CA GLU A 136 24.70 -2.70 5.47
C GLU A 136 25.17 -1.31 5.89
N LYS A 137 24.46 -0.22 5.56
CA LYS A 137 24.90 1.13 5.92
C LYS A 137 24.07 1.72 7.05
N SER A 138 24.76 2.07 8.13
CA SER A 138 24.29 2.88 9.25
C SER A 138 23.79 4.24 8.75
N VAL A 139 22.51 4.29 8.38
CA VAL A 139 21.82 5.55 8.09
C VAL A 139 21.66 6.26 9.44
N ASN A 140 22.23 7.45 9.59
CA ASN A 140 22.00 8.32 10.75
C ASN A 140 20.54 8.77 10.75
N PHE A 141 19.65 7.96 11.31
CA PHE A 141 18.23 8.27 11.46
C PHE A 141 18.06 9.35 12.54
N LYS A 142 17.65 10.56 12.15
CA LYS A 142 17.10 11.52 13.10
C LYS A 142 15.73 10.98 13.55
N LYS A 143 15.41 10.99 14.85
CA LYS A 143 14.12 10.47 15.38
C LYS A 143 12.88 11.02 14.63
N ALA A 144 12.95 12.28 14.16
CA ALA A 144 11.89 12.90 13.35
C ALA A 144 11.66 12.25 11.97
N SER A 145 12.68 11.59 11.38
CA SER A 145 12.55 10.90 10.08
C SER A 145 11.96 9.49 10.20
N LEU A 146 11.73 8.99 11.43
CA LEU A 146 11.07 7.69 11.67
C LEU A 146 9.54 7.81 11.70
N LEU A 147 8.99 9.01 11.93
CA LEU A 147 7.54 9.24 11.94
C LEU A 147 6.89 8.88 10.61
N LEU A 148 7.53 9.25 9.49
CA LEU A 148 7.02 8.98 8.15
C LEU A 148 6.90 7.46 7.85
N PRO A 149 7.97 6.64 8.02
CA PRO A 149 7.87 5.19 7.91
C PRO A 149 6.85 4.54 8.87
N LEU A 150 6.72 5.06 10.10
CA LEU A 150 5.80 4.48 11.09
C LEU A 150 4.34 4.71 10.67
N SER A 151 4.02 5.91 10.17
CA SER A 151 2.68 6.22 9.67
C SER A 151 2.34 5.43 8.40
N VAL A 152 3.33 5.09 7.57
CA VAL A 152 3.15 4.17 6.42
C VAL A 152 2.90 2.73 6.87
N PHE A 153 3.49 2.29 7.97
CA PHE A 153 3.27 0.94 8.50
C PHE A 153 1.88 0.76 9.12
N LEU A 154 1.36 1.80 9.77
CA LEU A 154 0.05 1.77 10.43
C LEU A 154 -1.13 1.95 9.46
N GLY A 155 -0.88 2.57 8.32
CA GLY A 155 -1.85 2.68 7.23
C GLY A 155 -1.86 1.44 6.36
#